data_AF-A0A7Y2XYN1-F1
#
_entry.id   AF-A0A7Y2XYN1-F1
#
_cell.length_a   1.000
_cell.length_b   1.000
_cell.length_c   1.000
_cell.angle_alpha   90.00
_cell.angle_beta   90.00
_cell.angle_gamma   90.00
#
_symmetry.space_group_name_H-M   'P 1'
#
loop_
_entity.id
_entity.type
_entity.pdbx_description
1 polymer ?
#
loop_
_entity_poly.entity_id
_entity_poly.type
_entity_poly.pdbx_seq_one_letter_code
_entity_poly.pdbx_strand_id
1 'polypeptide(L)' 'AQGSPFGGYKQSGNGREGGAFGLEEFLEVKAVSGWAAG' A
#
# COMPACT_ATOMS: atom_id res chain seq x y z
N ALA A 1 -18.07 -3.35 1.22
CA ALA A 1 -17.41 -2.37 2.11
C ALA A 1 -16.22 -2.96 2.87
N GLN A 2 -16.09 -4.29 3.03
CA GLN A 2 -14.90 -4.86 3.64
C GLN A 2 -13.71 -4.83 2.67
N GLY A 3 -12.56 -4.34 3.12
CA GLY A 3 -11.33 -4.24 2.31
C GLY A 3 -11.30 -3.09 1.30
N SER A 4 -12.34 -2.26 1.23
CA SER A 4 -12.33 -1.04 0.41
C SER A 4 -11.39 0.01 1.02
N PRO A 5 -10.59 0.73 0.21
CA PRO A 5 -9.71 1.78 0.71
C PRO A 5 -10.49 3.02 1.15
N PHE A 6 -10.03 3.68 2.21
CA PHE A 6 -10.52 4.96 2.72
C PHE A 6 -9.38 5.97 2.75
N GLY A 7 -9.65 7.24 2.47
CA GLY A 7 -8.63 8.28 2.54
C GLY A 7 -9.01 9.55 1.79
N GLY A 8 -8.28 10.62 2.09
CA GLY A 8 -8.56 11.95 1.58
C GLY A 8 -8.04 12.24 0.17
N TYR A 9 -8.44 13.39 -0.35
CA TYR A 9 -7.80 14.08 -1.47
C TYR A 9 -7.39 15.50 -1.05
N LYS A 10 -6.21 15.96 -1.47
CA LYS A 10 -5.71 17.31 -1.22
C LYS A 10 -5.61 17.61 0.29
N GLN A 11 -6.34 18.62 0.78
CA GLN A 11 -6.24 19.09 2.16
C GLN A 11 -6.84 18.12 3.18
N SER A 12 -7.64 17.13 2.77
CA SER A 12 -8.13 16.08 3.68
C SER A 12 -7.09 14.97 3.94
N GLY A 13 -5.87 15.11 3.43
CA GLY A 13 -4.76 14.16 3.64
C GLY A 13 -4.38 13.36 2.39
N ASN A 14 -3.19 12.76 2.47
CA ASN A 14 -2.63 11.82 1.48
C ASN A 14 -2.50 10.43 2.11
N GLY A 15 -2.52 9.39 1.28
CA GLY A 15 -2.49 7.99 1.73
C GLY A 15 -3.87 7.33 1.74
N ARG A 16 -3.88 6.03 2.03
CA ARG A 16 -5.10 5.21 2.11
C ARG A 16 -5.03 4.30 3.33
N GLU A 17 -6.18 4.03 3.92
CA GLU A 17 -6.37 3.08 5.00
C GLU A 17 -7.35 1.98 4.58
N GLY A 18 -7.28 0.83 5.23
CA GLY A 18 -8.16 -0.31 4.95
C GLY A 18 -7.78 -1.14 3.72
N GLY A 19 -8.02 -2.45 3.82
CA GLY A 19 -7.70 -3.40 2.75
C GLY A 19 -6.21 -3.48 2.41
N ALA A 20 -5.89 -3.87 1.19
CA ALA A 20 -4.51 -3.99 0.71
C ALA A 20 -3.77 -2.64 0.71
N PHE A 21 -4.42 -1.58 0.23
CA PHE A 21 -3.84 -0.24 0.16
C PHE A 21 -3.44 0.32 1.53
N GLY A 22 -4.25 0.04 2.57
CA GLY A 22 -3.90 0.45 3.93
C GLY A 22 -2.74 -0.33 4.53
N LEU A 23 -2.53 -1.59 4.13
CA LEU A 23 -1.37 -2.36 4.57
C LEU A 23 -0.10 -1.84 3.89
N GLU A 24 -0.15 -1.58 2.58
CA GLU A 24 0.99 -1.12 1.78
C GLU A 24 1.63 0.18 2.31
N GLU A 25 0.88 1.08 2.96
CA GLU A 25 1.44 2.29 3.61
C GLU A 25 2.45 1.98 4.74
N PHE A 26 2.45 0.77 5.29
CA PHE A 26 3.40 0.33 6.32
C PHE A 26 4.54 -0.54 5.79
N LEU A 27 4.57 -0.82 4.49
CA LEU A 27 5.59 -1.65 3.85
C LEU A 27 6.47 -0.80 2.94
N GLU A 28 7.77 -1.11 2.92
CA GLU A 28 8.70 -0.54 1.96
C GLU A 28 8.89 -1.46 0.75
N VAL A 29 8.92 -0.88 -0.45
CA VAL A 29 9.22 -1.62 -1.67
C VAL A 29 10.72 -1.89 -1.77
N LYS A 30 11.09 -3.16 -1.97
CA LYS A 30 12.46 -3.58 -2.26
C LYS A 30 12.52 -4.28 -3.60
N ALA A 31 13.32 -3.76 -4.53
CA ALA A 31 13.60 -4.42 -5.80
C ALA A 31 14.77 -5.41 -5.63
N VAL A 32 14.57 -6.66 -6.05
CA VAL A 32 15.60 -7.71 -6.04
C VAL A 32 15.79 -8.23 -7.46
N SER A 33 17.00 -8.09 -8.01
CA SER A 33 17.37 -8.65 -9.31
C SER A 33 18.21 -9.92 -9.15
N GLY A 34 18.20 -10.79 -10.16
CA GLY A 34 19.00 -12.02 -10.14
C GLY A 34 18.52 -13.08 -9.14
N TRP A 35 17.26 -13.02 -8.69
CA TRP A 35 16.67 -14.08 -7.88
C TRP A 35 16.58 -15.38 -8.69
N ALA A 36 17.52 -16.30 -8.46
CA ALA A 36 17.46 -17.64 -9.02
C ALA A 36 16.43 -18.44 -8.22
N ALA A 37 15.33 -18.82 -8.87
CA ALA A 37 14.49 -19.89 -8.35
C ALA A 37 15.28 -21.19 -8.46
N GLY A 38 15.56 -21.80 -7.30
CA GLY A 38 16.12 -23.16 -7.24
C GLY A 38 15.18 -24.18 -7.86
#